data_AF-A0A7S2GNJ1-F1
#
_entry.id   AF-A0A7S2GNJ1-F1
#
_cell.length_a   1.000
_cell.length_b   1.000
_cell.length_c   1.000
_cell.angle_alpha   90.00
_cell.angle_beta   90.00
_cell.angle_gamma   90.00
#
_symmetry.space_group_name_H-M   'P 1'
#
loop_
_entity.id
_entity.type
_entity.pdbx_description
1 polymer ?
#
loop_
_entity_poly.entity_id
_entity_poly.type
_entity_poly.pdbx_seq_one_letter_code
_entity_poly.pdbx_strand_id
1 'polypeptide(L)'
;YVRTFLNNGIKMMKDEATREMLKCEAKPGQKLIELQRAEWDPMNIDRDLGCQFLDKLEEHVPGKDDLIALRSEFIITAQRSFLQAMEDKRPTKLERKKPMPRETIIEFFDACNTKMDLPETREKLVQTLESTQQVPNQVIIDLQRELLEVFGFEREHGCAMLSNIGSDFPQDQELHQRFAMWRNKAHMTCMQAVKQHQVNGGQMPKHPELFSGTNPELIQKAKEELSSMTPEQRKELFDRFQKKVEVYMNLPPEGKAAHMKKLGDAEKLEYAKAQILMVNMMQLQWQQQQEAAKKAQASGSAGSVPLTKPVDTPQQQQMM
;
A
#
# COMPACT_ATOMS: atom_id res chain seq x y z
N TYR A 1 -27.15 -12.06 -17.36
CA TYR A 1 -27.13 -11.98 -15.89
C TYR A 1 -25.93 -11.21 -15.36
N VAL A 2 -24.69 -11.72 -15.41
CA VAL A 2 -23.51 -11.02 -14.84
C VAL A 2 -23.35 -9.58 -15.34
N ARG A 3 -23.36 -9.34 -16.65
CA ARG A 3 -23.28 -7.98 -17.20
C ARG A 3 -24.41 -7.07 -16.68
N THR A 4 -25.63 -7.59 -16.60
CA THR A 4 -26.81 -6.89 -16.08
C THR A 4 -26.60 -6.51 -14.61
N PHE A 5 -26.16 -7.47 -13.78
CA PHE A 5 -25.82 -7.24 -12.38
C PHE A 5 -24.79 -6.11 -12.22
N LEU A 6 -23.67 -6.19 -12.93
CA LEU A 6 -22.59 -5.22 -12.82
C LEU A 6 -23.05 -3.82 -13.24
N ASN A 7 -23.77 -3.70 -14.36
CA ASN A 7 -24.30 -2.41 -14.83
C ASN A 7 -25.33 -1.81 -13.85
N ASN A 8 -26.26 -2.63 -13.36
CA ASN A 8 -27.28 -2.17 -12.42
C ASN A 8 -26.64 -1.71 -11.10
N GLY A 9 -25.71 -2.49 -10.56
CA GLY A 9 -25.00 -2.13 -9.35
C GLY A 9 -24.16 -0.86 -9.51
N ILE A 10 -23.44 -0.69 -10.62
CA ILE A 10 -22.72 0.57 -10.92
C ILE A 10 -23.70 1.75 -10.94
N LYS A 11 -24.85 1.60 -11.60
CA LYS A 11 -25.88 2.64 -11.65
C LYS A 11 -26.42 2.96 -10.25
N MET A 12 -26.77 1.95 -9.46
CA MET A 12 -27.27 2.09 -8.09
C MET A 12 -26.27 2.82 -7.20
N MET A 13 -24.98 2.46 -7.27
CA MET A 13 -23.94 3.07 -6.43
C MET A 13 -23.62 4.52 -6.80
N LYS A 14 -23.92 4.94 -8.03
CA LYS A 14 -23.79 6.32 -8.52
C LYS A 14 -25.06 7.16 -8.29
N ASP A 15 -26.14 6.55 -7.80
CA ASP A 15 -27.42 7.23 -7.60
C ASP A 15 -27.44 8.04 -6.30
N GLU A 16 -28.06 9.23 -6.34
CA GLU A 16 -28.12 10.13 -5.18
C GLU A 16 -28.95 9.55 -4.03
N ALA A 17 -29.99 8.75 -4.33
CA ALA A 17 -30.79 8.12 -3.28
C ALA A 17 -29.96 7.10 -2.48
N THR A 18 -29.09 6.35 -3.16
CA THR A 18 -28.13 5.45 -2.50
C THR A 18 -27.16 6.24 -1.63
N ARG A 19 -26.62 7.36 -2.13
CA ARG A 19 -25.71 8.21 -1.37
C ARG A 19 -26.33 8.73 -0.08
N GLU A 20 -27.53 9.32 -0.16
CA GLU A 20 -28.24 9.85 1.02
C GLU A 20 -28.64 8.74 2.00
N MET A 21 -28.93 7.53 1.51
CA MET A 21 -29.12 6.35 2.36
C MET A 21 -27.84 6.02 3.13
N LEU A 22 -26.71 5.85 2.44
CA LEU A 22 -25.43 5.48 3.06
C LEU A 22 -24.92 6.52 4.06
N LYS A 23 -25.22 7.80 3.83
CA LYS A 23 -24.90 8.91 4.73
C LYS A 23 -25.56 8.79 6.11
N CYS A 24 -26.74 8.17 6.20
CA CYS A 24 -27.45 7.99 7.45
C CYS A 24 -27.11 6.68 8.17
N GLU A 25 -26.44 5.74 7.49
CA GLU A 25 -26.17 4.40 8.03
C GLU A 25 -25.04 4.39 9.06
N ALA A 26 -25.13 3.56 10.09
CA ALA A 26 -24.02 3.41 11.03
C ALA A 26 -22.81 2.70 10.39
N LYS A 27 -23.07 1.75 9.48
CA LYS A 27 -22.05 0.93 8.80
C LYS A 27 -22.29 0.91 7.28
N PRO A 28 -21.94 1.99 6.56
CA PRO A 28 -22.28 2.13 5.16
C PRO A 28 -21.59 1.08 4.27
N GLY A 29 -20.41 0.58 4.66
CA GLY A 29 -19.76 -0.52 3.93
C GLY A 29 -20.63 -1.78 3.91
N GLN A 30 -21.15 -2.19 5.06
CA GLN A 30 -22.06 -3.35 5.17
C GLN A 30 -23.36 -3.09 4.40
N LYS A 31 -23.94 -1.89 4.53
CA LYS A 31 -25.16 -1.54 3.78
C LYS A 31 -24.95 -1.59 2.27
N LEU A 32 -23.83 -1.07 1.78
CA LEU A 32 -23.48 -1.08 0.37
C LEU A 32 -23.37 -2.52 -0.16
N ILE A 33 -22.76 -3.43 0.61
CA ILE A 33 -22.68 -4.86 0.26
C ILE A 33 -24.09 -5.48 0.20
N GLU A 34 -24.97 -5.17 1.15
CA GLU A 34 -26.36 -5.65 1.12
C GLU A 34 -27.10 -5.20 -0.15
N LEU A 35 -26.99 -3.91 -0.50
CA LEU A 35 -27.61 -3.35 -1.70
C LEU A 35 -27.07 -4.00 -2.97
N GLN A 36 -25.75 -4.17 -3.08
CA GLN A 36 -25.13 -4.89 -4.19
C GLN A 36 -25.63 -6.32 -4.29
N ARG A 37 -25.71 -7.05 -3.17
CA ARG A 37 -26.18 -8.45 -3.16
C ARG A 37 -27.65 -8.56 -3.56
N ALA A 38 -28.48 -7.58 -3.21
CA ALA A 38 -29.90 -7.55 -3.57
C ALA A 38 -30.15 -7.41 -5.09
N GLU A 39 -29.17 -6.91 -5.85
CA GLU A 39 -29.27 -6.83 -7.32
C GLU A 39 -29.36 -8.21 -8.00
N TRP A 40 -29.07 -9.31 -7.30
CA TRP A 40 -29.30 -10.65 -7.83
C TRP A 40 -30.78 -11.07 -7.82
N ASP A 41 -31.60 -10.51 -6.94
CA ASP A 41 -32.98 -10.95 -6.72
C ASP A 41 -33.86 -10.80 -7.97
N PRO A 42 -33.83 -9.68 -8.72
CA PRO A 42 -34.64 -9.53 -9.94
C PRO A 42 -34.29 -10.53 -11.05
N MET A 43 -33.11 -11.17 -10.97
CA MET A 43 -32.65 -12.20 -11.90
C MET A 43 -32.95 -13.62 -11.41
N ASN A 44 -33.59 -13.77 -10.25
CA ASN A 44 -33.86 -15.05 -9.60
C ASN A 44 -32.59 -15.91 -9.42
N ILE A 45 -31.48 -15.25 -9.06
CA ILE A 45 -30.18 -15.88 -8.78
C ILE A 45 -29.95 -15.81 -7.28
N ASP A 46 -29.51 -16.93 -6.69
CA ASP A 46 -29.08 -16.94 -5.30
C ASP A 46 -27.90 -15.98 -5.08
N ARG A 47 -28.00 -15.12 -4.06
CA ARG A 47 -27.04 -14.04 -3.83
C ARG A 47 -25.63 -14.57 -3.59
N ASP A 48 -25.48 -15.65 -2.82
CA ASP A 48 -24.17 -16.22 -2.50
C ASP A 48 -23.56 -16.91 -3.72
N LEU A 49 -24.35 -17.68 -4.47
CA LEU A 49 -23.90 -18.30 -5.71
C LEU A 49 -23.46 -17.25 -6.75
N GLY A 50 -24.23 -16.16 -6.89
CA GLY A 50 -23.90 -15.04 -7.77
C GLY A 50 -22.57 -14.36 -7.39
N CYS A 51 -22.37 -14.08 -6.10
CA CYS A 51 -21.11 -13.52 -5.60
C CYS A 51 -19.93 -14.48 -5.79
N GLN A 52 -20.08 -15.77 -5.49
CA GLN A 52 -19.03 -16.76 -5.72
C GLN A 52 -18.65 -16.88 -7.20
N PHE A 53 -19.63 -16.78 -8.10
CA PHE A 53 -19.37 -16.75 -9.53
C PHE A 53 -18.57 -15.51 -9.96
N LEU A 54 -18.89 -14.33 -9.39
CA LEU A 54 -18.14 -13.11 -9.64
C LEU A 54 -16.69 -13.19 -9.15
N ASP A 55 -16.46 -13.83 -8.00
CA ASP A 55 -15.10 -14.00 -7.47
C ASP A 55 -14.20 -14.76 -8.44
N LYS A 56 -14.76 -15.78 -9.11
CA LYS A 56 -14.09 -16.65 -10.09
C LYS A 56 -14.40 -16.30 -11.54
N LEU A 57 -14.78 -15.05 -11.80
CA LEU A 57 -15.27 -14.65 -13.13
C LEU A 57 -14.24 -14.95 -14.24
N GLU A 58 -12.95 -14.67 -14.03
CA GLU A 58 -11.90 -14.94 -15.01
C GLU A 58 -11.77 -16.43 -15.36
N GLU A 59 -11.98 -17.32 -14.39
CA GLU A 59 -11.90 -18.77 -14.58
C GLU A 59 -13.13 -19.30 -15.33
N HIS A 60 -14.31 -18.76 -15.03
CA HIS A 60 -15.56 -19.20 -15.61
C HIS A 60 -15.81 -18.67 -17.03
N VAL A 61 -15.26 -17.50 -17.38
CA VAL A 61 -15.43 -16.89 -18.70
C VAL A 61 -14.10 -16.38 -19.29
N PRO A 62 -13.17 -17.28 -19.65
CA PRO A 62 -11.88 -16.90 -20.20
C PRO A 62 -12.03 -16.12 -21.52
N GLY A 63 -11.20 -15.09 -21.71
CA GLY A 63 -11.18 -14.25 -22.91
C GLY A 63 -12.31 -13.22 -23.02
N LYS A 64 -13.06 -12.98 -21.92
CA LYS A 64 -14.08 -11.93 -21.84
C LYS A 64 -13.54 -10.67 -21.15
N ASP A 65 -12.54 -10.05 -21.78
CA ASP A 65 -11.84 -8.87 -21.25
C ASP A 65 -12.80 -7.70 -20.94
N ASP A 66 -13.86 -7.56 -21.74
CA ASP A 66 -14.90 -6.56 -21.56
C ASP A 66 -15.73 -6.78 -20.28
N LEU A 67 -15.94 -8.03 -19.87
CA LEU A 67 -16.65 -8.36 -18.64
C LEU A 67 -15.73 -8.24 -17.41
N ILE A 68 -14.44 -8.56 -17.56
CA ILE A 68 -13.43 -8.36 -16.53
C ILE A 68 -13.25 -6.87 -16.24
N ALA A 69 -13.12 -6.05 -17.28
CA ALA A 69 -13.06 -4.59 -17.16
C ALA A 69 -14.30 -4.02 -16.47
N LEU A 70 -15.49 -4.52 -16.82
CA LEU A 70 -16.75 -4.10 -16.18
C LEU A 70 -16.80 -4.50 -14.69
N ARG A 71 -16.28 -5.69 -14.32
CA ARG A 71 -16.13 -6.08 -12.91
C ARG A 71 -15.18 -5.14 -12.18
N SER A 72 -14.06 -4.76 -12.79
CA SER A 72 -13.14 -3.78 -12.21
C SER A 72 -13.81 -2.41 -12.00
N GLU A 73 -14.59 -1.92 -12.97
CA GLU A 73 -15.36 -0.67 -12.81
C GLU A 73 -16.37 -0.78 -11.66
N PHE A 74 -17.07 -1.91 -11.54
CA PHE A 74 -17.99 -2.16 -10.44
C PHE A 74 -17.29 -2.08 -9.08
N ILE A 75 -16.14 -2.76 -8.92
CA ILE A 75 -15.36 -2.73 -7.67
C ILE A 75 -14.89 -1.31 -7.34
N ILE A 76 -14.32 -0.59 -8.31
CA ILE A 76 -13.84 0.78 -8.11
C ILE A 76 -15.01 1.71 -7.75
N THR A 77 -16.17 1.55 -8.38
CA THR A 77 -17.38 2.33 -8.06
C THR A 77 -17.82 2.07 -6.62
N ALA A 78 -17.83 0.81 -6.17
CA ALA A 78 -18.13 0.46 -4.79
C ALA A 78 -17.17 1.11 -3.78
N GLN A 79 -15.87 1.02 -4.05
CA GLN A 79 -14.82 1.62 -3.21
C GLN A 79 -15.00 3.14 -3.10
N ARG A 80 -15.27 3.82 -4.22
CA ARG A 80 -15.53 5.27 -4.23
C ARG A 80 -16.81 5.63 -3.48
N SER A 81 -17.91 4.88 -3.66
CA SER A 81 -19.16 5.15 -2.95
C SER A 81 -19.02 4.95 -1.44
N PHE A 82 -18.27 3.94 -0.99
CA PHE A 82 -17.94 3.75 0.43
C PHE A 82 -17.14 4.94 1.00
N LEU A 83 -16.06 5.34 0.32
CA LEU A 83 -15.25 6.48 0.77
C LEU A 83 -16.02 7.81 0.74
N GLN A 84 -16.91 7.99 -0.24
CA GLN A 84 -17.79 9.16 -0.29
C GLN A 84 -18.75 9.18 0.90
N ALA A 85 -19.32 8.03 1.28
CA ALA A 85 -20.19 7.94 2.45
C ALA A 85 -19.45 8.24 3.76
N MET A 86 -18.15 7.96 3.85
CA MET A 86 -17.30 8.40 4.96
C MET A 86 -17.11 9.92 4.95
N GLU A 87 -16.76 10.51 3.80
CA GLU A 87 -16.58 11.96 3.68
C GLU A 87 -17.86 12.74 3.97
N ASP A 88 -19.01 12.25 3.52
CA ASP A 88 -20.31 12.89 3.77
C ASP A 88 -20.70 12.88 5.26
N LYS A 89 -20.09 12.00 6.07
CA LYS A 89 -20.23 11.92 7.53
C LYS A 89 -19.19 12.71 8.30
N ARG A 90 -18.23 13.33 7.61
CA ARG A 90 -17.13 14.06 8.22
C ARG A 90 -17.67 15.09 9.23
N PRO A 91 -17.29 15.00 10.52
CA PRO A 91 -17.82 15.92 11.51
C PRO A 91 -17.20 17.30 11.34
N THR A 92 -17.99 18.34 11.62
CA THR A 92 -17.53 19.73 11.55
C THR A 92 -16.48 20.07 12.61
N LYS A 93 -16.45 19.32 13.72
CA LYS A 93 -15.49 19.51 14.82
C LYS A 93 -14.70 18.23 15.03
N LEU A 94 -13.37 18.36 15.03
CA LEU A 94 -12.45 17.25 15.23
C LEU A 94 -12.18 17.03 16.73
N GLU A 95 -12.14 15.76 17.13
CA GLU A 95 -11.71 15.30 18.45
C GLU A 95 -10.18 15.40 18.58
N ARG A 96 -9.73 15.88 19.75
CA ARG A 96 -8.32 16.20 20.03
C ARG A 96 -7.82 15.64 21.36
N LYS A 97 -8.69 14.98 22.12
CA LYS A 97 -8.42 14.57 23.50
C LYS A 97 -8.90 13.15 23.80
N LYS A 98 -10.12 12.81 23.39
CA LYS A 98 -10.69 11.49 23.72
C LYS A 98 -10.01 10.36 22.94
N PRO A 99 -9.91 9.16 23.52
CA PRO A 99 -9.42 8.00 22.81
C PRO A 99 -10.31 7.68 21.61
N MET A 100 -9.70 7.10 20.56
CA MET A 100 -10.44 6.63 19.38
C MET A 100 -11.17 5.33 19.71
N PRO A 101 -12.50 5.23 19.49
CA PRO A 101 -13.22 3.99 19.69
C PRO A 101 -12.67 2.86 18.82
N ARG A 102 -12.69 1.63 19.35
CA ARG A 102 -12.18 0.43 18.67
C ARG A 102 -12.79 0.26 17.27
N GLU A 103 -14.11 0.39 17.17
CA GLU A 103 -14.86 0.21 15.94
C GLU A 103 -14.46 1.26 14.89
N THR A 104 -14.21 2.49 15.33
CA THR A 104 -13.71 3.57 14.48
C THR A 104 -12.32 3.27 13.93
N ILE A 105 -11.42 2.67 14.74
CA ILE A 105 -10.08 2.29 14.27
C ILE A 105 -10.17 1.21 13.17
N ILE A 106 -11.06 0.23 13.34
CA ILE A 106 -11.25 -0.83 12.33
C ILE A 106 -11.77 -0.24 11.02
N GLU A 107 -12.84 0.55 11.08
CA GLU A 107 -13.43 1.19 9.89
C GLU A 107 -12.43 2.16 9.22
N PHE A 108 -11.62 2.85 10.01
CA PHE A 108 -10.52 3.69 9.53
C PHE A 108 -9.49 2.88 8.72
N PHE A 109 -9.07 1.70 9.19
CA PHE A 109 -8.15 0.85 8.44
C PHE A 109 -8.77 0.31 7.16
N ASP A 110 -10.05 -0.05 7.18
CA ASP A 110 -10.77 -0.49 5.98
C ASP A 110 -10.87 0.65 4.94
N ALA A 111 -11.14 1.88 5.38
CA ALA A 111 -11.12 3.06 4.51
C ALA A 111 -9.73 3.35 3.95
N CYS A 112 -8.68 3.24 4.77
CA CYS A 112 -7.30 3.43 4.32
C CYS A 112 -6.90 2.38 3.27
N ASN A 113 -7.20 1.10 3.53
CA ASN A 113 -6.96 0.01 2.57
C ASN A 113 -7.71 0.24 1.25
N THR A 114 -8.99 0.62 1.35
CA THR A 114 -9.83 0.94 0.19
C THR A 114 -9.25 2.10 -0.63
N LYS A 115 -8.82 3.18 0.04
CA LYS A 115 -8.19 4.33 -0.61
C LYS A 115 -6.90 3.95 -1.34
N MET A 116 -6.11 3.02 -0.80
CA MET A 116 -4.88 2.53 -1.43
C MET A 116 -5.11 1.66 -2.67
N ASP A 117 -6.30 1.06 -2.80
CA ASP A 117 -6.66 0.28 -3.98
C ASP A 117 -7.14 1.11 -5.16
N LEU A 118 -7.49 2.37 -4.93
CA LEU A 118 -7.96 3.26 -5.98
C LEU A 118 -6.87 3.62 -7.01
N PRO A 119 -7.20 3.68 -8.31
CA PRO A 119 -6.26 4.06 -9.37
C PRO A 119 -5.60 5.42 -9.15
N GLU A 120 -6.35 6.41 -8.66
CA GLU A 120 -5.86 7.78 -8.44
C GLU A 120 -4.76 7.82 -7.37
N THR A 121 -4.88 6.97 -6.35
CA THR A 121 -3.83 6.85 -5.32
C THR A 121 -2.56 6.27 -5.92
N ARG A 122 -2.68 5.23 -6.75
CA ARG A 122 -1.53 4.62 -7.43
C ARG A 122 -0.86 5.61 -8.38
N GLU A 123 -1.64 6.36 -9.15
CA GLU A 123 -1.15 7.41 -10.03
C GLU A 123 -0.38 8.48 -9.24
N LYS A 124 -0.95 8.99 -8.13
CA LYS A 124 -0.29 9.98 -7.26
C LYS A 124 1.05 9.47 -6.72
N LEU A 125 1.14 8.19 -6.34
CA LEU A 125 2.38 7.57 -5.86
C LEU A 125 3.45 7.51 -6.97
N VAL A 126 3.07 7.09 -8.18
CA VAL A 126 3.99 7.03 -9.34
C VAL A 126 4.48 8.44 -9.71
N GLN A 127 3.57 9.42 -9.82
CA GLN A 127 3.92 10.82 -10.11
C GLN A 127 4.87 11.41 -9.05
N THR A 128 4.63 11.11 -7.77
CA THR A 128 5.50 11.57 -6.68
C THR A 128 6.88 10.91 -6.77
N LEU A 129 6.93 9.62 -7.07
CA LEU A 129 8.19 8.91 -7.27
C LEU A 129 8.99 9.48 -8.46
N GLU A 130 8.33 9.73 -9.59
CA GLU A 130 8.97 10.29 -10.78
C GLU A 130 9.54 11.69 -10.54
N SER A 131 8.80 12.54 -9.83
CA SER A 131 9.23 13.92 -9.54
C SER A 131 10.32 14.01 -8.46
N THR A 132 10.23 13.20 -7.41
CA THR A 132 11.15 13.29 -6.25
C THR A 132 12.32 12.33 -6.34
N GLN A 133 12.21 11.28 -7.17
CA GLN A 133 13.12 10.14 -7.19
C GLN A 133 13.24 9.47 -5.81
N GLN A 134 12.18 9.49 -5.00
CA GLN A 134 12.13 8.88 -3.67
C GLN A 134 10.89 7.99 -3.54
N VAL A 135 10.97 6.96 -2.69
CA VAL A 135 9.80 6.13 -2.36
C VAL A 135 8.72 7.02 -1.75
N PRO A 136 7.48 7.02 -2.27
CA PRO A 136 6.46 8.02 -1.95
C PRO A 136 5.74 7.77 -0.60
N ASN A 137 6.48 7.43 0.45
CA ASN A 137 5.95 7.15 1.79
C ASN A 137 5.14 8.33 2.36
N GLN A 138 5.56 9.57 2.08
CA GLN A 138 4.88 10.76 2.57
C GLN A 138 3.45 10.88 2.03
N VAL A 139 3.20 10.44 0.79
CA VAL A 139 1.85 10.46 0.20
C VAL A 139 0.90 9.57 1.00
N ILE A 140 1.36 8.40 1.45
CA ILE A 140 0.59 7.48 2.28
C ILE A 140 0.29 8.10 3.65
N ILE A 141 1.30 8.73 4.27
CA ILE A 141 1.16 9.41 5.56
C ILE A 141 0.14 10.54 5.46
N ASP A 142 0.21 11.35 4.40
CA ASP A 142 -0.72 12.45 4.19
C ASP A 142 -2.15 11.94 3.95
N LEU A 143 -2.33 10.88 3.15
CA LEU A 143 -3.63 10.23 2.94
C LEU A 143 -4.20 9.66 4.25
N GLN A 144 -3.37 9.00 5.06
CA GLN A 144 -3.76 8.48 6.37
C GLN A 144 -4.24 9.63 7.29
N ARG A 145 -3.50 10.75 7.31
CA ARG A 145 -3.83 11.93 8.12
C ARG A 145 -5.11 12.63 7.65
N GLU A 146 -5.31 12.75 6.34
CA GLU A 146 -6.55 13.28 5.78
C GLU A 146 -7.76 12.41 6.16
N LEU A 147 -7.63 11.09 6.07
CA LEU A 147 -8.70 10.16 6.48
C LEU A 147 -8.99 10.23 7.99
N LEU A 148 -8.00 10.49 8.85
CA LEU A 148 -8.27 10.67 10.28
C LEU A 148 -9.28 11.80 10.54
N GLU A 149 -9.18 12.90 9.77
CA GLU A 149 -10.12 14.02 9.90
C GLU A 149 -11.52 13.66 9.38
N VAL A 150 -11.62 12.77 8.39
CA VAL A 150 -12.90 12.21 7.92
C VAL A 150 -13.60 11.44 9.03
N PHE A 151 -12.84 10.65 9.79
CA PHE A 151 -13.32 9.93 10.97
C PHE A 151 -13.45 10.82 12.22
N GLY A 152 -13.20 12.12 12.09
CA GLY A 152 -13.42 13.09 13.15
C GLY A 152 -12.32 13.24 14.16
N PHE A 153 -11.10 12.78 13.86
CA PHE A 153 -9.93 12.93 14.72
C PHE A 153 -8.95 13.90 14.07
N GLU A 154 -8.37 14.80 14.86
CA GLU A 154 -7.29 15.64 14.35
C GLU A 154 -6.04 14.80 14.05
N ARG A 155 -5.25 15.21 13.05
CA ARG A 155 -4.17 14.41 12.44
C ARG A 155 -3.16 13.93 13.48
N GLU A 156 -2.62 14.84 14.28
CA GLU A 156 -1.59 14.55 15.27
C GLU A 156 -2.16 13.69 16.41
N HIS A 157 -3.33 14.04 16.91
CA HIS A 157 -4.03 13.26 17.95
C HIS A 157 -4.35 11.84 17.47
N GLY A 158 -4.94 11.70 16.28
CA GLY A 158 -5.27 10.41 15.67
C GLY A 158 -4.03 9.56 15.43
N CYS A 159 -2.94 10.14 14.91
CA CYS A 159 -1.67 9.44 14.78
C CYS A 159 -1.15 8.93 16.14
N ALA A 160 -1.22 9.75 17.19
CA ALA A 160 -0.81 9.33 18.53
C ALA A 160 -1.64 8.15 19.06
N MET A 161 -2.96 8.17 18.85
CA MET A 161 -3.84 7.05 19.23
C MET A 161 -3.49 5.77 18.47
N LEU A 162 -3.25 5.86 17.16
CA LEU A 162 -2.87 4.69 16.35
C LEU A 162 -1.50 4.11 16.77
N SER A 163 -0.56 4.96 17.17
CA SER A 163 0.74 4.52 17.70
C SER A 163 0.63 3.77 19.04
N ASN A 164 -0.42 4.03 19.83
CA ASN A 164 -0.63 3.41 21.13
C ASN A 164 -1.49 2.14 21.09
N ILE A 165 -1.96 1.68 19.92
CA ILE A 165 -2.82 0.49 19.80
C ILE A 165 -2.28 -0.73 20.56
N GLY A 166 -0.95 -0.96 20.52
CA GLY A 166 -0.32 -2.07 21.24
C GLY A 166 -0.45 -2.00 22.76
N SER A 167 -0.50 -0.80 23.32
CA SER A 167 -0.64 -0.55 24.75
C SER A 167 -2.10 -0.42 25.18
N ASP A 168 -2.93 0.21 24.35
CA ASP A 168 -4.34 0.48 24.66
C ASP A 168 -5.22 -0.76 24.44
N PHE A 169 -4.84 -1.65 23.52
CA PHE A 169 -5.60 -2.86 23.14
C PHE A 169 -4.74 -4.13 23.12
N PRO A 170 -4.02 -4.49 24.21
CA PRO A 170 -2.96 -5.51 24.18
C PRO A 170 -3.45 -6.95 23.91
N GLN A 171 -4.76 -7.20 24.02
CA GLN A 171 -5.37 -8.52 23.83
C GLN A 171 -6.28 -8.59 22.59
N ASP A 172 -6.32 -7.52 21.79
CA ASP A 172 -7.23 -7.42 20.65
C ASP A 172 -6.57 -7.94 19.37
N GLN A 173 -6.67 -9.25 19.17
CA GLN A 173 -6.04 -9.93 18.03
C GLN A 173 -6.56 -9.41 16.68
N GLU A 174 -7.85 -9.10 16.58
CA GLU A 174 -8.45 -8.58 15.35
C GLU A 174 -7.89 -7.19 15.03
N LEU A 175 -7.84 -6.29 16.01
CA LEU A 175 -7.32 -4.95 15.80
C LEU A 175 -5.83 -4.97 15.39
N HIS A 176 -5.04 -5.84 16.03
CA HIS A 176 -3.64 -6.03 15.65
C HIS A 176 -3.48 -6.61 14.25
N GLN A 177 -4.34 -7.56 13.86
CA GLN A 177 -4.34 -8.11 12.50
C GLN A 177 -4.70 -7.03 11.48
N ARG A 178 -5.76 -6.23 11.71
CA ARG A 178 -6.17 -5.13 10.81
C ARG A 178 -5.07 -4.07 10.69
N PHE A 179 -4.41 -3.71 11.79
CA PHE A 179 -3.27 -2.79 11.76
C PHE A 179 -2.08 -3.35 10.98
N ALA A 180 -1.74 -4.64 11.16
CA ALA A 180 -0.68 -5.29 10.41
C ALA A 180 -1.02 -5.37 8.90
N MET A 181 -2.26 -5.70 8.55
CA MET A 181 -2.75 -5.70 7.18
C MET A 181 -2.62 -4.31 6.54
N TRP A 182 -3.04 -3.25 7.25
CA TRP A 182 -2.87 -1.86 6.79
C TRP A 182 -1.40 -1.53 6.53
N ARG A 183 -0.51 -1.80 7.49
CA ARG A 183 0.94 -1.53 7.34
C ARG A 183 1.52 -2.26 6.12
N ASN A 184 1.16 -3.53 5.95
CA ASN A 184 1.60 -4.32 4.81
C ASN A 184 1.03 -3.76 3.50
N LYS A 185 -0.25 -3.38 3.46
CA LYS A 185 -0.88 -2.77 2.29
C LYS A 185 -0.18 -1.48 1.89
N ALA A 186 0.02 -0.56 2.84
CA ALA A 186 0.74 0.69 2.62
C ALA A 186 2.13 0.47 2.01
N HIS A 187 2.91 -0.44 2.59
CA HIS A 187 4.24 -0.79 2.07
C HIS A 187 4.16 -1.38 0.65
N MET A 188 3.27 -2.35 0.44
CA MET A 188 3.09 -3.01 -0.85
C MET A 188 2.66 -2.04 -1.95
N THR A 189 1.75 -1.10 -1.66
CA THR A 189 1.30 -0.10 -2.63
C THR A 189 2.45 0.84 -3.05
N CYS A 190 3.30 1.28 -2.12
CA CYS A 190 4.53 2.01 -2.45
C CYS A 190 5.47 1.18 -3.33
N MET A 191 5.69 -0.10 -2.99
CA MET A 191 6.58 -0.98 -3.76
C MET A 191 6.01 -1.30 -5.15
N GLN A 192 4.69 -1.35 -5.31
CA GLN A 192 4.04 -1.45 -6.62
C GLN A 192 4.32 -0.22 -7.47
N ALA A 193 4.24 0.99 -6.91
CA ALA A 193 4.60 2.21 -7.63
C ALA A 193 6.08 2.21 -8.06
N VAL A 194 6.98 1.75 -7.18
CA VAL A 194 8.41 1.57 -7.50
C VAL A 194 8.61 0.56 -8.63
N LYS A 195 7.93 -0.60 -8.55
CA LYS A 195 8.00 -1.62 -9.60
C LYS A 195 7.44 -1.11 -10.94
N GLN A 196 6.34 -0.36 -10.92
CA GLN A 196 5.79 0.24 -12.13
C GLN A 196 6.79 1.23 -12.74
N HIS A 197 7.40 2.09 -11.93
CA HIS A 197 8.44 3.01 -12.37
C HIS A 197 9.64 2.26 -12.97
N GLN A 198 10.06 1.15 -12.35
CA GLN A 198 11.11 0.27 -12.88
C GLN A 198 10.81 -0.24 -14.27
N VAL A 199 9.62 -0.82 -14.46
CA VAL A 199 9.17 -1.40 -15.73
C VAL A 199 9.08 -0.34 -16.81
N ASN A 200 8.73 0.89 -16.45
CA ASN A 200 8.71 2.04 -17.35
C ASN A 200 10.12 2.60 -17.67
N GLY A 201 11.19 1.96 -17.21
CA GLY A 201 12.57 2.38 -17.44
C GLY A 201 13.05 3.50 -16.52
N GLY A 202 12.33 3.76 -15.43
CA GLY A 202 12.68 4.74 -14.41
C GLY A 202 13.97 4.39 -13.66
N GLN A 203 14.61 5.39 -13.05
CA GLN A 203 15.81 5.18 -12.25
C GLN A 203 15.43 4.57 -10.89
N MET A 204 16.39 3.87 -10.27
CA MET A 204 16.17 3.36 -8.92
C MET A 204 15.92 4.53 -7.96
N PRO A 205 14.86 4.47 -7.13
CA PRO A 205 14.60 5.52 -6.15
C PRO A 205 15.82 5.73 -5.24
N LYS A 206 16.10 6.98 -4.92
CA LYS A 206 17.00 7.32 -3.83
C LYS A 206 16.37 6.79 -2.55
N HIS A 207 17.18 6.15 -1.72
CA HIS A 207 16.79 5.70 -0.39
C HIS A 207 17.46 6.60 0.66
N PRO A 208 16.98 7.86 0.85
CA PRO A 208 17.56 8.75 1.86
C PRO A 208 17.47 8.14 3.26
N GLU A 209 16.47 7.31 3.52
CA GLU A 209 16.30 6.57 4.78
C GLU A 209 17.42 5.55 5.07
N LEU A 210 18.13 5.04 4.05
CA LEU A 210 19.30 4.19 4.29
C LEU A 210 20.41 4.99 4.97
N PHE A 211 20.53 6.28 4.67
CA PHE A 211 21.58 7.14 5.18
C PHE A 211 21.10 8.12 6.26
N SER A 212 19.84 8.02 6.69
CA SER A 212 19.29 8.91 7.72
C SER A 212 20.06 8.72 9.03
N GLY A 213 20.68 9.80 9.52
CA GLY A 213 21.49 9.79 10.74
C GLY A 213 22.97 9.50 10.55
N THR A 214 23.42 9.17 9.33
CA THR A 214 24.84 9.03 9.00
C THR A 214 25.41 10.38 8.57
N ASN A 215 26.53 10.81 9.16
CA ASN A 215 27.21 12.05 8.78
C ASN A 215 27.63 11.98 7.30
N PRO A 216 27.34 12.99 6.46
CA PRO A 216 27.80 13.06 5.07
C PRO A 216 29.31 12.79 4.88
N GLU A 217 30.16 13.23 5.82
CA GLU A 217 31.60 12.97 5.80
C GLU A 217 31.93 11.48 5.94
N LEU A 218 31.19 10.74 6.79
CA LEU A 218 31.34 9.29 6.92
C LEU A 218 30.92 8.58 5.65
N ILE A 219 29.87 9.06 4.97
CA ILE A 219 29.44 8.48 3.69
C ILE A 219 30.52 8.70 2.63
N GLN A 220 31.11 9.89 2.57
CA GLN A 220 32.19 10.19 1.63
C GLN A 220 33.43 9.34 1.89
N LYS A 221 33.88 9.26 3.15
CA LYS A 221 34.98 8.40 3.56
C LYS A 221 34.72 6.92 3.26
N ALA A 222 33.49 6.45 3.50
CA ALA A 222 33.09 5.09 3.18
C ALA A 222 33.19 4.81 1.67
N LYS A 223 32.78 5.75 0.81
CA LYS A 223 32.92 5.63 -0.66
C LYS A 223 34.39 5.55 -1.09
N GLU A 224 35.25 6.40 -0.52
CA GLU A 224 36.68 6.42 -0.80
C GLU A 224 37.35 5.10 -0.41
N GLU A 225 37.10 4.62 0.81
CA GLU A 225 37.67 3.35 1.26
C GLU A 225 37.10 2.17 0.45
N LEU A 226 35.80 2.15 0.13
CA LEU A 226 35.25 1.14 -0.77
C LEU A 226 35.92 1.13 -2.13
N SER A 227 36.28 2.29 -2.69
CA SER A 227 36.96 2.37 -3.99
C SER A 227 38.33 1.68 -3.99
N SER A 228 39.02 1.68 -2.85
CA SER A 228 40.30 0.99 -2.64
C SER A 228 40.17 -0.50 -2.30
N MET A 229 38.97 -0.98 -1.92
CA MET A 229 38.75 -2.39 -1.57
C MET A 229 38.61 -3.28 -2.80
N THR A 230 39.18 -4.49 -2.74
CA THR A 230 38.99 -5.52 -3.77
C THR A 230 37.57 -6.08 -3.75
N PRO A 231 37.10 -6.74 -4.84
CA PRO A 231 35.79 -7.39 -4.85
C PRO A 231 35.60 -8.41 -3.71
N GLU A 232 36.63 -9.17 -3.36
CA GLU A 232 36.61 -10.16 -2.28
C GLU A 232 36.42 -9.48 -0.92
N GLN A 233 37.15 -8.39 -0.66
CA GLN A 233 37.02 -7.62 0.57
C GLN A 233 35.63 -6.98 0.70
N ARG A 234 35.08 -6.47 -0.40
CA ARG A 234 33.72 -5.91 -0.42
C ARG A 234 32.68 -6.98 -0.11
N LYS A 235 32.82 -8.18 -0.68
CA LYS A 235 31.94 -9.32 -0.40
C LYS A 235 32.01 -9.74 1.07
N GLU A 236 33.21 -9.93 1.61
CA GLU A 236 33.41 -10.30 3.01
C GLU A 236 32.80 -9.27 3.97
N LEU A 237 33.01 -7.97 3.70
CA LEU A 237 32.41 -6.89 4.48
C LEU A 237 30.88 -6.95 4.44
N PHE A 238 30.30 -7.16 3.25
CA PHE A 238 28.85 -7.26 3.08
C PHE A 238 28.29 -8.48 3.83
N ASP A 239 28.86 -9.67 3.63
CA ASP A 239 28.41 -10.91 4.27
C ASP A 239 28.44 -10.79 5.80
N ARG A 240 29.48 -10.12 6.34
CA ARG A 240 29.62 -9.86 7.78
C ARG A 240 28.55 -8.91 8.33
N PHE A 241 28.09 -7.96 7.53
CA PHE A 241 27.14 -6.92 7.97
C PHE A 241 25.71 -7.11 7.48
N GLN A 242 25.44 -8.05 6.57
CA GLN A 242 24.13 -8.23 5.92
C GLN A 242 22.99 -8.30 6.95
N LYS A 243 23.09 -9.20 7.93
CA LYS A 243 22.09 -9.34 8.99
C LYS A 243 21.96 -8.09 9.86
N LYS A 244 23.08 -7.38 10.14
CA LYS A 244 23.05 -6.15 10.94
C LYS A 244 22.33 -5.01 10.19
N VAL A 245 22.59 -4.88 8.89
CA VAL A 245 21.92 -3.91 8.03
C VAL A 245 20.44 -4.23 7.91
N GLU A 246 20.08 -5.51 7.74
CA GLU A 246 18.68 -5.95 7.68
C GLU A 246 17.92 -5.64 8.98
N VAL A 247 18.49 -5.98 10.14
CA VAL A 247 17.90 -5.65 11.45
C VAL A 247 17.75 -4.14 11.61
N TYR A 248 18.79 -3.37 11.28
CA TYR A 248 18.74 -1.91 11.36
C TYR A 248 17.68 -1.30 10.43
N MET A 249 17.52 -1.84 9.23
CA MET A 249 16.52 -1.37 8.27
C MET A 249 15.09 -1.54 8.78
N ASN A 250 14.86 -2.55 9.61
CA ASN A 250 13.58 -2.82 10.26
C ASN A 250 13.36 -2.02 11.55
N LEU A 251 14.35 -1.25 12.03
CA LEU A 251 14.17 -0.38 13.20
C LEU A 251 13.36 0.88 12.83
N PRO A 252 12.54 1.40 13.77
CA PRO A 252 11.92 2.71 13.61
C PRO A 252 13.00 3.81 13.56
N PRO A 253 12.70 5.03 13.05
CA PRO A 253 13.68 6.12 12.93
C PRO A 253 14.42 6.44 14.24
N GLU A 254 13.70 6.42 15.36
CA GLU A 254 14.26 6.63 16.70
C GLU A 254 15.22 5.50 17.11
N GLY A 255 14.86 4.25 16.81
CA GLY A 255 15.69 3.08 17.04
C GLY A 255 16.97 3.10 16.20
N LYS A 256 16.86 3.53 14.93
CA LYS A 256 18.00 3.76 14.03
C LYS A 256 18.97 4.80 14.61
N ALA A 257 18.44 5.95 15.04
CA ALA A 257 19.25 7.01 15.65
C ALA A 257 19.93 6.55 16.96
N ALA A 258 19.19 5.85 17.83
CA ALA A 258 19.73 5.30 19.07
C ALA A 258 20.80 4.23 18.83
N HIS A 259 20.61 3.37 17.83
CA HIS A 259 21.62 2.37 17.43
C HIS A 259 22.89 3.04 16.92
N MET A 260 22.79 4.02 16.01
CA MET A 260 23.97 4.73 15.49
C MET A 260 24.74 5.48 16.57
N LYS A 261 24.06 6.01 17.60
CA LYS A 261 24.72 6.66 18.75
C LYS A 261 25.55 5.68 19.59
N LYS A 262 25.19 4.39 19.62
CA LYS A 262 25.89 3.36 20.40
C LYS A 262 27.14 2.82 19.70
N LEU A 263 27.21 2.91 18.38
CA LEU A 263 28.34 2.41 17.60
C LEU A 263 29.58 3.31 17.78
N GLY A 264 30.76 2.68 17.85
CA GLY A 264 32.02 3.41 17.75
C GLY A 264 32.24 3.96 16.35
N ASP A 265 33.11 4.96 16.17
CA ASP A 265 33.29 5.61 14.86
C ASP A 265 33.81 4.68 13.77
N ALA A 266 34.66 3.71 14.13
CA ALA A 266 35.10 2.66 13.22
C ALA A 266 33.93 1.77 12.76
N GLU A 267 33.05 1.38 13.68
CA GLU A 267 31.87 0.56 13.36
C GLU A 267 30.85 1.34 12.53
N LYS A 268 30.64 2.63 12.81
CA LYS A 268 29.79 3.50 12.00
C LYS A 268 30.29 3.57 10.55
N LEU A 269 31.61 3.63 10.37
CA LEU A 269 32.21 3.67 9.03
C LEU A 269 32.03 2.34 8.30
N GLU A 270 32.32 1.19 8.94
CA GLU A 270 32.07 -0.13 8.35
C GLU A 270 30.59 -0.33 8.01
N TYR A 271 29.72 0.15 8.88
CA TYR A 271 28.28 0.11 8.67
C TYR A 271 27.86 0.95 7.46
N ALA A 272 28.35 2.19 7.33
CA ALA A 272 28.10 3.05 6.18
C ALA A 272 28.60 2.42 4.87
N LYS A 273 29.76 1.74 4.88
CA LYS A 273 30.24 0.98 3.71
C LYS A 273 29.29 -0.15 3.34
N ALA A 274 28.82 -0.93 4.32
CA ALA A 274 27.88 -2.02 4.08
C ALA A 274 26.56 -1.52 3.48
N GLN A 275 26.06 -0.36 3.93
CA GLN A 275 24.89 0.29 3.35
C GLN A 275 25.11 0.72 1.89
N ILE A 276 26.26 1.30 1.56
CA ILE A 276 26.61 1.67 0.17
C ILE A 276 26.70 0.42 -0.71
N LEU A 277 27.32 -0.66 -0.22
CA LEU A 277 27.38 -1.93 -0.95
C LEU A 277 26.00 -2.51 -1.23
N MET A 278 25.09 -2.46 -0.24
CA MET A 278 23.70 -2.88 -0.43
C MET A 278 23.00 -2.08 -1.52
N VAL A 279 23.13 -0.74 -1.52
CA VAL A 279 22.56 0.13 -2.56
C VAL A 279 23.14 -0.21 -3.93
N ASN A 280 24.45 -0.43 -4.04
CA ASN A 280 25.08 -0.79 -5.31
C ASN A 280 24.58 -2.14 -5.83
N MET A 281 24.39 -3.13 -4.94
CA MET A 281 23.80 -4.43 -5.31
C MET A 281 22.36 -4.29 -5.78
N MET A 282 21.54 -3.48 -5.08
CA MET A 282 20.17 -3.18 -5.49
C MET A 282 20.14 -2.50 -6.86
N GLN A 283 21.02 -1.54 -7.13
CA GLN A 283 21.13 -0.86 -8.42
C GLN A 283 21.52 -1.82 -9.54
N LEU A 284 22.47 -2.72 -9.28
CA LEU A 284 22.87 -3.74 -10.25
C LEU A 284 21.71 -4.70 -10.56
N GLN A 285 21.02 -5.19 -9.52
CA GLN A 285 19.85 -6.05 -9.69
C GLN A 285 18.72 -5.33 -10.46
N TRP A 286 18.53 -4.04 -10.17
CA TRP A 286 17.56 -3.19 -10.86
C TRP A 286 17.85 -3.08 -12.35
N GLN A 287 19.11 -2.81 -12.71
CA GLN A 287 19.57 -2.72 -14.10
C GLN A 287 19.40 -4.06 -14.83
N GLN A 288 19.79 -5.17 -14.20
CA GLN A 288 19.60 -6.52 -14.76
C GLN A 288 18.13 -6.84 -15.04
N GLN A 289 17.22 -6.47 -14.14
CA GLN A 289 15.78 -6.64 -14.33
C GLN A 289 15.25 -5.78 -15.47
N GLN A 290 15.71 -4.54 -15.61
CA GLN A 290 15.33 -3.68 -16.74
C GLN A 290 15.83 -4.23 -18.08
N GLU A 291 17.07 -4.72 -18.13
CA GLU A 291 17.61 -5.36 -19.34
C GLU A 291 16.84 -6.63 -19.71
N ALA A 292 16.48 -7.45 -18.71
CA ALA A 292 15.67 -8.65 -18.92
C ALA A 292 14.27 -8.30 -19.47
N ALA A 293 13.62 -7.27 -18.91
CA ALA A 293 12.33 -6.78 -19.38
C ALA A 293 12.40 -6.26 -20.83
N LYS A 294 13.44 -5.46 -21.16
CA LYS A 294 13.67 -4.97 -22.53
C LYS A 294 13.93 -6.10 -23.52
N LYS A 295 14.71 -7.12 -23.14
CA LYS A 295 14.96 -8.31 -23.97
C LYS A 295 13.67 -9.11 -24.22
N ALA A 296 12.81 -9.26 -23.21
CA ALA A 296 11.53 -9.93 -23.35
C ALA A 296 10.55 -9.19 -24.27
N GLN A 297 10.57 -7.85 -24.26
CA GLN A 297 9.78 -7.03 -25.20
C GLN A 297 10.32 -7.12 -26.63
N ALA A 298 11.65 -7.10 -26.80
CA ALA A 298 12.29 -7.15 -28.11
C ALA A 298 12.17 -8.51 -28.81
N SER A 299 12.07 -9.61 -28.07
CA SER A 299 11.95 -10.96 -28.63
C SER A 299 10.57 -11.27 -29.22
N GLY A 300 9.64 -10.31 -29.23
CA GLY A 300 8.36 -10.45 -29.93
C GLY A 300 7.50 -11.61 -29.44
N SER A 301 7.79 -12.15 -28.25
CA SER A 301 6.91 -13.10 -27.58
C SER A 301 5.68 -12.32 -27.14
N ALA A 302 4.72 -12.18 -28.06
CA ALA A 302 3.40 -11.61 -27.86
C ALA A 302 2.52 -12.45 -26.90
N GLY A 303 3.13 -13.31 -26.08
CA GLY A 303 2.52 -13.76 -24.84
C GLY A 303 2.47 -12.56 -23.92
N SER A 304 1.30 -11.92 -23.86
CA SER A 304 0.96 -10.89 -22.87
C SER A 304 1.66 -11.20 -21.56
N VAL A 305 2.70 -10.43 -21.23
CA VAL A 305 3.23 -10.44 -19.86
C VAL A 305 2.00 -10.12 -19.02
N PRO A 306 1.52 -11.04 -18.16
CA PRO A 306 0.39 -10.73 -17.32
C PRO A 306 0.84 -9.48 -16.57
N LEU A 307 0.18 -8.34 -16.85
CA LEU A 307 0.11 -7.26 -15.88
C LEU A 307 -0.18 -7.99 -14.60
N THR A 308 0.79 -7.98 -13.68
CA THR A 308 0.71 -8.71 -12.41
C THR A 308 -0.72 -8.56 -11.95
N LYS A 309 -1.47 -9.68 -11.94
CA LYS A 309 -2.90 -9.65 -11.67
C LYS A 309 -3.11 -8.67 -10.52
N PRO A 310 -4.03 -7.70 -10.63
CA PRO A 310 -4.28 -6.78 -9.53
C PRO A 310 -4.36 -7.63 -8.28
N VAL A 311 -3.43 -7.39 -7.33
CA VAL A 311 -3.27 -8.16 -6.09
C VAL A 311 -4.65 -8.56 -5.63
N ASP A 312 -4.89 -9.88 -5.51
CA ASP A 312 -6.20 -10.47 -5.32
C ASP A 312 -7.07 -9.51 -4.50
N THR A 313 -8.10 -8.99 -5.16
CA THR A 313 -9.09 -8.14 -4.48
C THR A 313 -9.52 -8.94 -3.26
N PRO A 314 -9.53 -8.38 -2.03
CA PRO A 314 -9.96 -9.13 -0.86
C PRO A 314 -11.27 -9.81 -1.22
N GLN A 315 -11.33 -11.15 -1.08
CA GLN A 315 -12.58 -11.87 -1.27
C GLN A 315 -13.64 -11.13 -0.46
N GLN A 316 -14.85 -10.96 -0.99
CA GLN A 316 -15.90 -10.15 -0.35
C GLN A 316 -16.19 -10.62 1.10
N GLN A 317 -15.78 -11.85 1.46
CA GLN A 317 -15.79 -12.42 2.80
C GLN A 317 -14.74 -11.88 3.78
N GLN A 318 -13.70 -11.17 3.33
CA GLN A 318 -12.67 -10.54 4.18
C GLN A 318 -12.99 -9.08 4.56
N MET A 319 -14.12 -8.55 4.05
CA MET A 319 -14.69 -7.26 4.48
C MET A 319 -15.91 -7.44 5.42
N MET A 320 -16.14 -8.66 5.90
CA MET A 320 -16.96 -8.92 7.09
C MET A 320 -16.09 -8.99 8.34
#